data_AF-A0A969I247-F1
#
_entry.id   AF-A0A969I247-F1
#
_cell.length_a   1.000
_cell.length_b   1.000
_cell.length_c   1.000
_cell.angle_alpha   90.00
_cell.angle_beta   90.00
_cell.angle_gamma   90.00
#
_symmetry.space_group_name_H-M   'P 1'
#
loop_
_entity.id
_entity.type
_entity.pdbx_description
1 polymer ?
#
loop_
_entity_poly.entity_id
_entity_poly.type
_entity_poly.pdbx_seq_one_letter_code
_entity_poly.pdbx_strand_id
1 'polypeptide(L)'
;MDLFTTLSSSTGHTSHVVELPLWSVVPFAGLLLTIGIMSAIAANFTHSKLSHLWEHNENKLLVASLWALPVVILLVSLGAWESLWVSLEEYFSFLTLLFALFVITGGILIEGDLRAKPAVNTGFLMVGAVLANIVGTTGSSMLLIRALLRSNSHRKHTIHTPVFFIFVVSNIGGCLLPIGDPPLFLGYLHGVPFFWTLALFAPGC
;
A
#
# COMPACT_ATOMS: atom_id res chain seq x y z
N MET A 1 -26.26 18.26 27.31
CA MET A 1 -25.64 18.79 26.09
C MET A 1 -24.32 19.48 26.44
N ASP A 2 -23.55 19.02 27.45
CA ASP A 2 -22.48 19.83 28.05
C ASP A 2 -21.29 19.00 28.58
N LEU A 3 -20.81 18.04 27.79
CA LEU A 3 -19.57 17.30 28.12
C LEU A 3 -18.63 17.13 26.92
N PHE A 4 -19.16 17.21 25.69
CA PHE A 4 -18.36 17.21 24.47
C PHE A 4 -17.75 18.58 24.14
N THR A 5 -18.42 19.66 24.55
CA THR A 5 -17.98 21.05 24.32
C THR A 5 -16.82 21.48 25.23
N THR A 6 -16.65 20.84 26.39
CA THR A 6 -15.65 21.22 27.39
C THR A 6 -14.31 20.48 27.24
N LEU A 7 -14.24 19.38 26.47
CA LEU A 7 -12.97 18.69 26.18
C LEU A 7 -12.27 19.24 24.94
N SER A 8 -12.98 19.99 24.08
CA SER A 8 -12.37 20.62 22.91
C SER A 8 -11.59 21.91 23.23
N SER A 9 -11.61 22.38 24.48
CA SER A 9 -10.99 23.66 24.89
C SER A 9 -9.67 23.52 25.67
N SER A 10 -9.06 22.33 25.75
CA SER A 10 -7.84 22.11 26.55
C SER A 10 -6.62 21.51 25.82
N THR A 11 -6.54 21.58 24.50
CA THR A 11 -5.29 21.32 23.76
C THR A 11 -5.07 22.39 22.69
N GLY A 12 -4.41 23.48 23.10
CA GLY A 12 -3.90 24.51 22.20
C GLY A 12 -2.73 24.00 21.36
N HIS A 13 -3.00 23.15 20.37
CA HIS A 13 -2.17 23.06 19.18
C HIS A 13 -2.86 23.85 18.09
N THR A 14 -2.42 25.09 17.89
CA THR A 14 -2.68 25.84 16.65
C THR A 14 -1.94 25.13 15.53
N SER A 15 -2.46 23.99 15.07
CA SER A 15 -2.12 23.46 13.77
C SER A 15 -2.63 24.47 12.77
N HIS A 16 -1.72 25.30 12.25
CA HIS A 16 -1.95 26.02 11.02
C HIS A 16 -2.21 24.97 9.95
N VAL A 17 -3.48 24.61 9.75
CA VAL A 17 -3.91 23.82 8.62
C VAL A 17 -3.67 24.72 7.42
N VAL A 18 -2.52 24.55 6.78
CA VAL A 18 -2.19 25.26 5.55
C VAL A 18 -3.20 24.80 4.52
N GLU A 19 -4.19 25.63 4.23
CA GLU A 19 -5.16 25.36 3.17
C GLU A 19 -4.43 25.38 1.84
N LEU A 20 -4.12 24.20 1.33
CA LEU A 20 -3.48 24.03 0.05
C LEU A 20 -4.51 24.31 -1.06
N PRO A 21 -4.21 25.19 -2.02
CA PRO A 21 -5.09 25.38 -3.17
C PRO A 21 -5.25 24.07 -3.94
N LEU A 22 -6.43 23.83 -4.52
CA LEU A 22 -6.74 22.60 -5.28
C LEU A 22 -5.74 22.30 -6.41
N TRP A 23 -5.09 23.33 -6.94
CA TRP A 23 -4.04 23.22 -7.96
C TRP A 23 -2.79 22.46 -7.47
N SER A 24 -2.59 22.31 -6.16
CA SER A 24 -1.49 21.52 -5.59
C SER A 24 -1.58 20.03 -5.91
N VAL A 25 -2.75 19.54 -6.33
CA VAL A 25 -2.97 18.14 -6.73
C VAL A 25 -2.44 17.84 -8.13
N VAL A 26 -2.25 18.86 -8.97
CA VAL A 26 -1.76 18.72 -10.36
C VAL A 26 -0.48 17.88 -10.48
N PRO A 27 0.59 18.13 -9.69
CA PRO A 27 1.80 17.31 -9.78
C PRO A 27 1.57 15.84 -9.41
N PHE A 28 0.70 15.57 -8.44
CA PHE A 28 0.34 14.20 -8.06
C PHE A 28 -0.45 13.49 -9.17
N ALA A 29 -1.45 14.16 -9.75
CA ALA A 29 -2.22 13.64 -10.87
C ALA A 29 -1.34 13.40 -12.11
N GLY A 30 -0.41 14.31 -12.38
CA GLY A 30 0.57 14.20 -13.47
C GLY A 30 1.50 13.01 -13.28
N LEU A 31 1.98 12.76 -12.06
CA LEU A 31 2.77 11.58 -11.72
C LEU A 31 1.97 10.29 -11.98
N LEU A 32 0.73 10.20 -11.50
CA LEU A 32 -0.11 9.01 -11.71
C LEU A 32 -0.38 8.75 -13.20
N LEU A 33 -0.69 9.80 -13.96
CA LEU A 33 -0.90 9.71 -15.40
C LEU A 33 0.37 9.26 -16.11
N THR A 34 1.53 9.78 -15.71
CA THR A 34 2.83 9.39 -16.29
C THR A 34 3.12 7.91 -16.04
N ILE A 35 2.95 7.43 -14.80
CA ILE A 35 3.16 6.02 -14.44
C ILE A 35 2.17 5.12 -15.20
N GLY A 36 0.90 5.53 -15.29
CA GLY A 36 -0.13 4.78 -16.01
C GLY A 36 0.15 4.66 -17.51
N ILE A 37 0.48 5.77 -18.16
CA ILE A 37 0.84 5.79 -19.59
C ILE A 37 2.09 4.94 -19.82
N MET A 38 3.11 5.09 -18.98
CA MET A 38 4.36 4.37 -19.17
C MET A 38 4.18 2.86 -18.97
N SER A 39 3.39 2.45 -17.97
CA SER A 39 3.03 1.04 -17.75
C SER A 39 2.22 0.48 -18.92
N ALA A 40 1.29 1.24 -19.49
CA ALA A 40 0.48 0.80 -20.62
C ALA A 40 1.31 0.64 -21.91
N ILE A 41 2.23 1.57 -22.17
CA ILE A 41 3.15 1.50 -23.31
C ILE A 41 4.09 0.30 -23.16
N ALA A 42 4.66 0.09 -21.97
CA ALA A 42 5.53 -1.05 -21.70
C ALA A 42 4.81 -2.40 -21.91
N ALA A 43 3.53 -2.49 -21.53
CA ALA A 43 2.73 -3.70 -21.68
C ALA A 43 2.33 -4.00 -23.14
N ASN A 44 1.96 -2.98 -23.93
CA ASN A 44 1.43 -3.18 -25.29
C ASN A 44 2.48 -3.06 -26.41
N PHE A 45 3.58 -2.34 -26.18
CA PHE A 45 4.61 -2.06 -27.19
C PHE A 45 6.00 -2.47 -26.69
N THR A 46 6.19 -3.78 -26.48
CA THR A 46 7.44 -4.40 -25.99
C THR A 46 8.68 -4.07 -26.84
N HIS A 47 8.53 -3.62 -28.09
CA HIS A 47 9.63 -3.31 -29.03
C HIS A 47 10.00 -1.81 -29.17
N SER A 48 9.36 -0.90 -28.45
CA SER A 48 9.66 0.54 -28.57
C SER A 48 10.86 0.93 -27.70
N LYS A 49 11.72 1.84 -28.18
CA LYS A 49 12.84 2.44 -27.38
C LYS A 49 12.39 2.98 -26.01
N LEU A 50 11.10 3.28 -25.84
CA LEU A 50 10.50 3.72 -24.58
C LEU A 50 10.45 2.63 -23.50
N SER A 51 10.32 1.35 -23.84
CA SER A 51 10.30 0.26 -22.85
C SER A 51 11.65 0.14 -22.14
N HIS A 52 12.73 0.15 -22.91
CA HIS A 52 14.10 0.13 -22.38
C HIS A 52 14.42 1.39 -21.57
N LEU A 53 13.82 2.54 -21.91
CA LEU A 53 13.97 3.77 -21.14
C LEU A 53 13.29 3.64 -19.76
N TRP A 54 12.09 3.06 -19.68
CA TRP A 54 11.40 2.88 -18.41
C TRP A 54 12.00 1.81 -17.51
N GLU A 55 12.63 0.77 -18.07
CA GLU A 55 13.24 -0.30 -17.27
C GLU A 55 14.36 0.20 -16.35
N HIS A 56 15.06 1.26 -16.78
CA HIS A 56 16.16 1.83 -16.02
C HIS A 56 15.65 2.60 -14.79
N ASN A 57 16.18 2.25 -13.62
CA ASN A 57 15.74 2.84 -12.34
C ASN A 57 16.01 4.35 -12.27
N GLU A 58 17.05 4.86 -12.97
CA GLU A 58 17.34 6.30 -13.01
C GLU A 58 16.22 7.09 -13.70
N ASN A 59 15.62 6.55 -14.76
CA ASN A 59 14.53 7.22 -15.47
C ASN A 59 13.25 7.25 -14.64
N LYS A 60 12.99 6.21 -13.84
CA LYS A 60 11.88 6.21 -12.86
C LYS A 60 12.12 7.27 -11.79
N LEU A 61 13.36 7.38 -11.30
CA LEU A 61 13.75 8.39 -10.32
C LEU A 61 13.62 9.81 -10.90
N LEU A 62 14.04 10.03 -12.15
CA LEU A 62 13.92 11.32 -12.83
C LEU A 62 12.46 11.74 -12.98
N VAL A 63 11.59 10.83 -13.42
CA VAL A 63 10.15 11.10 -13.56
C VAL A 63 9.51 11.42 -12.20
N ALA A 64 9.81 10.62 -11.17
CA ALA A 64 9.32 10.87 -9.83
C ALA A 64 9.83 12.22 -9.29
N SER A 65 11.11 12.53 -9.48
CA SER A 65 11.73 13.78 -9.03
C SER A 65 11.16 15.00 -9.76
N LEU A 66 10.91 14.90 -11.07
CA LEU A 66 10.33 15.98 -11.87
C LEU A 66 8.94 16.38 -11.36
N TRP A 67 8.13 15.41 -10.95
CA TRP A 67 6.81 15.68 -10.39
C TRP A 67 6.83 16.01 -8.89
N ALA A 68 7.82 15.52 -8.13
CA ALA A 68 7.98 15.83 -6.71
C ALA A 68 8.54 17.24 -6.46
N LEU A 69 9.46 17.72 -7.30
CA LEU A 69 10.15 19.00 -7.13
C LEU A 69 9.20 20.20 -6.96
N PRO A 70 8.14 20.38 -7.79
CA PRO A 70 7.19 21.47 -7.62
C PRO A 70 6.50 21.47 -6.26
N VAL A 71 6.19 20.28 -5.72
CA VAL A 71 5.55 20.12 -4.42
C VAL A 71 6.50 20.51 -3.29
N VAL A 72 7.75 20.05 -3.36
CA VAL A 72 8.80 20.41 -2.39
C VAL A 72 9.05 21.92 -2.40
N ILE A 73 9.18 22.53 -3.58
CA ILE A 73 9.39 23.98 -3.72
C ILE A 73 8.22 24.76 -3.13
N LEU A 74 6.98 24.33 -3.38
CA LEU A 74 5.77 24.95 -2.84
C LEU A 74 5.70 24.83 -1.31
N LEU A 75 6.02 23.67 -0.74
CA LEU A 75 6.01 23.48 0.71
C LEU A 75 7.08 24.31 1.42
N VAL A 76 8.29 24.38 0.84
CA VAL A 76 9.39 25.19 1.37
C VAL A 76 9.07 26.68 1.26
N SER A 77 8.47 27.14 0.15
CA SER A 77 8.09 28.56 -0.01
C SER A 77 6.99 29.01 0.93
N LEU A 78 6.11 28.09 1.36
CA LEU A 78 5.09 28.31 2.38
C LEU A 78 5.63 28.20 3.83
N GLY A 79 6.92 27.91 4.02
CA GLY A 79 7.52 27.75 5.35
C GLY A 79 7.17 26.44 6.06
N ALA A 80 6.56 25.47 5.37
CA ALA A 80 6.10 24.19 5.91
C ALA A 80 7.22 23.13 5.99
N TRP A 81 8.43 23.55 6.36
CA TRP A 81 9.62 22.68 6.41
C TRP A 81 9.50 21.58 7.47
N GLU A 82 8.94 21.91 8.64
CA GLU A 82 8.68 20.95 9.72
C GLU A 82 7.74 19.83 9.26
N SER A 83 6.67 20.17 8.55
CA SER A 83 5.73 19.18 8.01
C SER A 83 6.39 18.23 7.00
N LEU A 84 7.36 18.72 6.23
CA LEU A 84 8.11 17.92 5.28
C LEU A 84 9.01 16.90 5.99
N TRP A 85 9.67 17.28 7.08
CA TRP A 85 10.47 16.36 7.89
C TRP A 85 9.66 15.28 8.57
N VAL A 86 8.56 15.64 9.22
CA VAL A 86 7.65 14.67 9.84
C VAL A 86 7.15 13.67 8.80
N SER A 87 6.76 14.14 7.61
CA SER A 87 6.33 13.27 6.51
C SER A 87 7.44 12.33 6.03
N LEU A 88 8.70 12.79 5.98
CA LEU A 88 9.85 11.96 5.62
C LEU A 88 10.14 10.89 6.66
N GLU A 89 10.04 11.21 7.96
CA GLU A 89 10.24 10.23 9.04
C GLU A 89 9.18 9.14 9.01
N GLU A 90 7.91 9.52 8.83
CA GLU A 90 6.80 8.57 8.65
C GLU A 90 7.03 7.66 7.44
N TYR A 91 7.47 8.25 6.32
CA TYR A 91 7.79 7.50 5.11
C TYR A 91 8.98 6.56 5.28
N PHE A 92 10.01 6.99 6.00
CA PHE A 92 11.18 6.15 6.30
C PHE A 92 10.83 4.97 7.20
N SER A 93 10.00 5.21 8.22
CA SER A 93 9.47 4.16 9.11
C SER A 93 8.65 3.14 8.30
N PHE A 94 7.77 3.62 7.42
CA PHE A 94 7.00 2.79 6.51
C PHE A 94 7.88 1.95 5.58
N LEU A 95 8.89 2.57 4.95
CA LEU A 95 9.84 1.88 4.08
C LEU A 95 10.60 0.77 4.83
N THR A 96 11.01 1.05 6.07
CA THR A 96 11.72 0.07 6.91
C THR A 96 10.82 -1.13 7.22
N LEU A 97 9.55 -0.89 7.55
CA LEU A 97 8.57 -1.95 7.76
C LEU A 97 8.36 -2.78 6.50
N LEU A 98 8.15 -2.12 5.35
CA LEU A 98 7.95 -2.81 4.07
C LEU A 98 9.19 -3.61 3.67
N PHE A 99 10.39 -3.07 3.93
CA PHE A 99 11.65 -3.75 3.68
C PHE A 99 11.82 -5.01 4.54
N ALA A 100 11.55 -4.92 5.85
CA ALA A 100 11.58 -6.07 6.73
C ALA A 100 10.59 -7.15 6.27
N LEU A 101 9.36 -6.75 5.93
CA LEU A 101 8.33 -7.64 5.42
C LEU A 101 8.76 -8.32 4.11
N PHE A 102 9.34 -7.55 3.19
CA PHE A 102 9.85 -8.04 1.91
C PHE A 102 10.97 -9.07 2.10
N VAL A 103 11.92 -8.80 3.00
CA VAL A 103 13.04 -9.72 3.29
C VAL A 103 12.52 -11.02 3.92
N ILE A 104 11.66 -10.92 4.93
CA ILE A 104 11.12 -12.10 5.65
C ILE A 104 10.27 -12.96 4.71
N THR A 105 9.32 -12.35 3.99
CA THR A 105 8.40 -13.08 3.11
C THR A 105 9.08 -13.55 1.83
N GLY A 106 10.02 -12.78 1.28
CA GLY A 106 10.82 -13.15 0.11
C GLY A 106 11.80 -14.29 0.35
N GLY A 107 12.23 -14.48 1.59
CA GLY A 107 13.09 -15.61 1.99
C GLY A 107 12.36 -16.95 2.17
N ILE A 108 11.03 -16.94 2.25
CA ILE A 108 10.22 -18.15 2.44
C ILE A 108 9.78 -18.67 1.06
N LEU A 109 10.42 -19.76 0.61
CA LEU A 109 10.00 -20.48 -0.58
C LEU A 109 9.04 -21.62 -0.19
N ILE A 110 7.75 -21.47 -0.53
CA ILE A 110 6.79 -22.56 -0.41
C ILE A 110 6.83 -23.41 -1.68
N GLU A 111 7.41 -24.61 -1.56
CA GLU A 111 7.33 -25.66 -2.58
C GLU A 111 6.33 -26.74 -2.18
N GLY A 112 5.46 -27.11 -3.13
CA GLY A 112 4.52 -28.21 -2.96
C GLY A 112 3.86 -28.57 -4.28
N ASP A 113 3.90 -29.86 -4.64
CA ASP A 113 3.16 -30.40 -5.78
C ASP A 113 1.74 -30.77 -5.33
N LEU A 114 0.94 -29.73 -5.02
CA LEU A 114 -0.46 -29.93 -4.70
C LEU A 114 -1.27 -30.04 -5.99
N ARG A 115 -2.00 -31.15 -6.14
CA ARG A 115 -2.98 -31.31 -7.22
C ARG A 115 -3.96 -30.13 -7.21
N ALA A 116 -4.02 -29.40 -8.32
CA ALA A 116 -4.88 -28.25 -8.55
C ALA A 116 -6.38 -28.62 -8.60
N LYS A 117 -6.94 -29.02 -7.44
CA LYS A 117 -8.37 -29.23 -7.20
C LYS A 117 -8.99 -27.93 -6.66
N PRO A 118 -10.26 -27.63 -6.97
CA PRO A 118 -10.95 -26.45 -6.43
C PRO A 118 -10.88 -26.34 -4.91
N ALA A 119 -11.09 -27.45 -4.19
CA ALA A 119 -11.00 -27.49 -2.72
C ALA A 119 -9.62 -27.09 -2.18
N VAL A 120 -8.54 -27.46 -2.87
CA VAL A 120 -7.17 -27.10 -2.47
C VAL A 120 -6.94 -25.61 -2.67
N ASN A 121 -7.43 -25.06 -3.78
CA ASN A 121 -7.31 -23.63 -4.06
C ASN A 121 -8.12 -22.79 -3.06
N THR A 122 -9.34 -23.23 -2.71
CA THR A 122 -10.14 -22.59 -1.64
C THR A 122 -9.44 -22.67 -0.29
N GLY A 123 -8.82 -23.79 0.05
CA GLY A 123 -7.99 -23.91 1.25
C GLY A 123 -6.82 -22.94 1.25
N PHE A 124 -6.15 -22.78 0.10
CA PHE A 124 -5.05 -21.83 -0.07
C PHE A 124 -5.50 -20.38 0.13
N LEU A 125 -6.68 -20.00 -0.41
CA LEU A 125 -7.30 -18.70 -0.19
C LEU A 125 -7.67 -18.47 1.28
N MET A 126 -8.22 -19.49 1.95
CA MET A 126 -8.55 -19.42 3.37
C MET A 126 -7.30 -19.20 4.24
N VAL A 127 -6.23 -19.97 3.99
CA VAL A 127 -4.96 -19.79 4.70
C VAL A 127 -4.38 -18.40 4.42
N GLY A 128 -4.42 -17.93 3.17
CA GLY A 128 -3.98 -16.59 2.82
C GLY A 128 -4.75 -15.48 3.52
N ALA A 129 -6.08 -15.64 3.65
CA ALA A 129 -6.93 -14.69 4.36
C ALA A 129 -6.60 -14.66 5.86
N VAL A 130 -6.36 -15.81 6.49
CA VAL A 130 -5.93 -15.87 7.90
C VAL A 130 -4.56 -15.23 8.07
N LEU A 131 -3.59 -15.56 7.21
CA LEU A 131 -2.25 -14.98 7.25
C LEU A 131 -2.25 -13.47 6.99
N ALA A 132 -3.14 -12.95 6.14
CA ALA A 132 -3.28 -11.52 5.91
C ALA A 132 -3.66 -10.77 7.20
N ASN A 133 -4.39 -11.42 8.11
CA ASN A 133 -4.76 -10.87 9.41
C ASN A 133 -3.70 -11.05 10.51
N ILE A 134 -2.56 -11.71 10.23
CA ILE A 134 -1.43 -11.87 11.17
C ILE A 134 -0.19 -11.11 10.68
N VAL A 135 0.08 -11.18 9.38
CA VAL A 135 1.29 -10.66 8.73
C VAL A 135 1.02 -9.40 7.91
N GLY A 136 -0.25 -9.12 7.60
CA GLY A 136 -0.67 -8.07 6.67
C GLY A 136 -0.90 -8.59 5.25
N THR A 137 -1.77 -7.89 4.49
CA THR A 137 -2.13 -8.23 3.11
C THR A 137 -0.92 -8.28 2.18
N THR A 138 -0.02 -7.30 2.33
CA THR A 138 1.19 -7.18 1.50
C THR A 138 2.12 -8.38 1.68
N GLY A 139 2.42 -8.77 2.92
CA GLY A 139 3.30 -9.90 3.21
C GLY A 139 2.69 -11.26 2.84
N SER A 140 1.41 -11.47 3.19
CA SER A 140 0.67 -12.68 2.80
C SER A 140 0.60 -12.83 1.28
N SER A 141 0.32 -11.74 0.56
CA SER A 141 0.26 -11.73 -0.90
C SER A 141 1.60 -12.08 -1.53
N MET A 142 2.67 -11.44 -1.07
CA MET A 142 4.02 -11.65 -1.60
C MET A 142 4.51 -13.09 -1.41
N LEU A 143 4.20 -13.69 -0.25
CA LEU A 143 4.56 -15.06 0.10
C LEU A 143 3.77 -16.09 -0.73
N LEU A 144 2.46 -15.92 -0.84
CA LEU A 144 1.56 -16.95 -1.35
C LEU A 144 1.30 -16.88 -2.86
N ILE A 145 1.41 -15.70 -3.49
CA ILE A 145 1.06 -15.54 -4.91
C ILE A 145 1.89 -16.45 -5.82
N ARG A 146 3.20 -16.57 -5.53
CA ARG A 146 4.11 -17.41 -6.34
C ARG A 146 3.76 -18.89 -6.22
N ALA A 147 3.48 -19.37 -5.00
CA ALA A 147 3.10 -20.74 -4.75
C ALA A 147 1.75 -21.09 -5.39
N LEU A 148 0.78 -20.18 -5.33
CA LEU A 148 -0.53 -20.33 -5.98
C LEU A 148 -0.43 -20.42 -7.50
N LEU A 149 0.36 -19.55 -8.12
CA LEU A 149 0.59 -19.58 -9.58
C LEU A 149 1.34 -20.85 -10.00
N ARG A 150 2.36 -21.28 -9.25
CA ARG A 150 3.14 -22.49 -9.55
C ARG A 150 2.29 -23.75 -9.44
N SER A 151 1.48 -23.90 -8.38
CA SER A 151 0.59 -25.05 -8.19
C SER A 151 -0.47 -25.17 -9.30
N ASN A 152 -0.94 -24.03 -9.83
CA ASN A 152 -1.94 -24.01 -10.90
C ASN A 152 -1.36 -24.01 -12.32
N SER A 153 -0.03 -24.00 -12.49
CA SER A 153 0.65 -23.89 -13.80
C SER A 153 0.26 -24.97 -14.82
N HIS A 154 -0.16 -26.15 -14.36
CA HIS A 154 -0.57 -27.28 -15.21
C HIS A 154 -1.98 -27.16 -15.82
N ARG A 155 -2.74 -26.10 -15.49
CA ARG A 155 -4.13 -25.90 -15.98
C ARG A 155 -4.19 -24.87 -17.10
N LYS A 156 -5.05 -25.11 -18.10
CA LYS A 156 -5.29 -24.16 -19.22
C LYS A 156 -6.08 -22.90 -18.82
N HIS A 157 -6.93 -22.96 -17.79
CA HIS A 157 -7.69 -21.82 -17.29
C HIS A 157 -7.33 -21.54 -15.83
N THR A 158 -6.42 -20.60 -15.62
CA THR A 158 -5.89 -20.26 -14.28
C THR A 158 -6.21 -18.84 -13.85
N ILE A 159 -6.83 -18.00 -14.70
CA ILE A 159 -7.03 -16.57 -14.45
C ILE A 159 -7.98 -16.28 -13.27
N HIS A 160 -8.98 -17.13 -13.04
CA HIS A 160 -9.94 -16.93 -11.94
C HIS A 160 -9.28 -17.05 -10.56
N THR A 161 -8.32 -17.94 -10.41
CA THR A 161 -7.61 -18.23 -9.16
C THR A 161 -6.86 -17.02 -8.57
N PRO A 162 -5.95 -16.33 -9.30
CA PRO A 162 -5.30 -15.13 -8.82
C PRO A 162 -6.27 -13.95 -8.67
N VAL A 163 -7.35 -13.87 -9.45
CA VAL A 163 -8.40 -12.83 -9.26
C VAL A 163 -9.09 -13.00 -7.91
N PHE A 164 -9.52 -14.22 -7.56
CA PHE A 164 -10.08 -14.49 -6.24
C PHE A 164 -9.06 -14.27 -5.12
N PHE A 165 -7.79 -14.59 -5.36
CA PHE A 165 -6.71 -14.31 -4.41
C PHE A 165 -6.59 -12.80 -4.13
N ILE A 166 -6.59 -11.96 -5.16
CA ILE A 166 -6.49 -10.50 -5.01
C ILE A 166 -7.69 -9.96 -4.21
N PHE A 167 -8.90 -10.42 -4.49
CA PHE A 167 -10.07 -9.96 -3.74
C PHE A 167 -10.03 -10.43 -2.28
N VAL A 168 -9.81 -11.72 -2.03
CA VAL A 168 -9.94 -12.30 -0.69
C VAL A 168 -8.73 -11.99 0.19
N VAL A 169 -7.52 -12.19 -0.32
CA VAL A 169 -6.28 -12.10 0.46
C VAL A 169 -5.73 -10.67 0.46
N SER A 170 -5.72 -10.00 -0.69
CA SER A 170 -5.07 -8.69 -0.83
C SER A 170 -5.98 -7.51 -0.48
N ASN A 171 -7.30 -7.62 -0.67
CA ASN A 171 -8.25 -6.51 -0.43
C ASN A 171 -9.14 -6.73 0.81
N ILE A 172 -9.71 -7.93 1.00
CA ILE A 172 -10.58 -8.22 2.15
C ILE A 172 -9.76 -8.64 3.39
N GLY A 173 -8.60 -9.26 3.18
CA GLY A 173 -7.72 -9.63 4.28
C GLY A 173 -7.14 -8.41 5.01
N GLY A 174 -6.68 -8.60 6.25
CA GLY A 174 -5.84 -7.61 6.94
C GLY A 174 -6.57 -6.44 7.60
N CYS A 175 -7.90 -6.41 7.65
CA CYS A 175 -8.67 -5.39 8.37
C CYS A 175 -8.37 -5.33 9.90
N LEU A 176 -7.64 -6.32 10.42
CA LEU A 176 -7.26 -6.47 11.82
C LEU A 176 -5.89 -5.88 12.18
N LEU A 177 -4.98 -5.65 11.22
CA LEU A 177 -3.62 -5.16 11.47
C LEU A 177 -3.29 -3.94 10.61
N PRO A 178 -2.84 -2.82 11.20
CA PRO A 178 -2.36 -1.63 10.48
C PRO A 178 -0.99 -1.85 9.80
N ILE A 179 -0.44 -3.05 9.86
CA ILE A 179 0.87 -3.41 9.26
C ILE A 179 0.75 -3.67 7.76
N GLY A 180 -0.43 -4.07 7.27
CA GLY A 180 -0.61 -4.56 5.91
C GLY A 180 -0.81 -3.47 4.87
N ASP A 181 -1.40 -2.34 5.25
CA ASP A 181 -1.92 -1.31 4.38
C ASP A 181 -1.36 0.09 4.72
N PRO A 182 -0.87 0.84 3.73
CA PRO A 182 -0.24 2.15 3.95
C PRO A 182 -1.08 3.17 4.74
N PRO A 183 -2.41 3.29 4.53
CA PRO A 183 -3.24 4.26 5.24
C PRO A 183 -3.40 3.96 6.75
N LEU A 184 -3.61 2.71 7.15
CA LEU A 184 -3.75 2.37 8.57
C LEU A 184 -2.41 2.45 9.31
N PHE A 185 -1.28 2.18 8.66
CA PHE A 185 0.03 2.41 9.26
C PHE A 185 0.26 3.89 9.58
N LEU A 186 -0.06 4.78 8.64
CA LEU A 186 0.04 6.22 8.85
C LEU A 186 -0.90 6.70 9.97
N GLY A 187 -2.13 6.18 10.02
CA GLY A 187 -3.07 6.43 11.11
C GLY A 187 -2.56 5.96 12.47
N TYR A 188 -1.86 4.81 12.53
CA TYR A 188 -1.21 4.32 13.75
C TYR A 188 -0.08 5.24 14.21
N LEU A 189 0.74 5.76 13.28
CA LEU A 189 1.77 6.77 13.60
C LEU A 189 1.15 8.08 14.13
N HIS A 190 -0.06 8.42 13.68
CA HIS A 190 -0.83 9.56 14.19
C HIS A 190 -1.61 9.27 15.47
N GLY A 191 -1.41 8.09 16.09
CA GLY A 191 -1.95 7.75 17.41
C GLY A 191 -3.32 7.07 17.42
N VAL A 192 -3.83 6.61 16.27
CA VAL A 192 -5.06 5.80 16.22
C VAL A 192 -4.80 4.43 16.87
N PRO A 193 -5.62 4.01 17.85
CA PRO A 193 -5.40 2.75 18.54
C PRO A 193 -5.59 1.56 17.58
N PHE A 194 -4.72 0.56 17.70
CA PHE A 194 -4.69 -0.63 16.85
C PHE A 194 -6.05 -1.32 16.70
N PHE A 195 -6.82 -1.41 17.80
CA PHE A 195 -8.12 -2.09 17.83
C PHE A 195 -9.29 -1.18 17.45
N TRP A 196 -9.04 0.01 16.90
CA TRP A 196 -10.11 0.93 16.50
C TRP A 196 -11.10 0.30 15.52
N THR A 197 -10.65 -0.55 14.59
CA THR A 197 -11.53 -1.27 13.65
C THR A 197 -12.39 -2.34 14.33
N LEU A 198 -11.95 -2.91 15.47
CA LEU A 198 -12.77 -3.85 16.25
C LEU A 198 -13.89 -3.16 17.01
N ALA A 199 -13.77 -1.85 17.29
CA ALA A 199 -14.85 -1.06 17.87
C ALA A 199 -16.06 -0.96 16.93
N LEU A 200 -15.90 -1.16 15.61
CA LEU A 200 -17.03 -1.24 14.67
C LEU A 200 -17.91 -2.47 14.89
N PHE A 201 -17.32 -3.57 15.37
CA PHE A 201 -18.04 -4.83 15.66
C PHE A 201 -18.68 -4.84 17.05
N ALA A 202 -18.26 -3.94 17.94
CA ALA A 202 -18.86 -3.73 19.25
C ALA A 202 -19.53 -2.34 19.29
N PRO A 203 -20.74 -2.17 18.73
CA PRO A 203 -21.50 -0.95 18.92
C PRO A 203 -22.00 -0.89 20.37
N GLY A 204 -21.14 -0.43 21.28
CA GLY A 204 -21.48 -0.27 22.69
C GLY A 204 -20.27 -0.43 23.61
N CYS A 205 -19.50 0.66 23.76
CA CYS A 205 -18.90 1.17 25.00
C CYS A 205 -18.20 2.50 24.69
#